data_AF-A0A2C9LF99-F1
#
_entry.id   AF-A0A2C9LF99-F1
#
_cell.length_a   1.000
_cell.length_b   1.000
_cell.length_c   1.000
_cell.angle_alpha   90.00
_cell.angle_beta   90.00
_cell.angle_gamma   90.00
#
_symmetry.space_group_name_H-M   'P 1'
#
loop_
_entity.id
_entity.type
_entity.pdbx_description
1 polymer ?
#
loop_
_entity_poly.entity_id
_entity_poly.type
_entity_poly.pdbx_seq_one_letter_code
_entity_poly.pdbx_strand_id
1 'polypeptide(L)'
;MDTTSEIERFIITFVQSKTEEKIYIDLSTEHVIHLKPVCARGSFSLGIFWVHVFQHPNNYPIYSHTYKKLYQAGGRFELQLRIEGVSISINLKTGWLTFQGTFVIDWFVRHMPKILEAYNGQHSEKITDIFTKEEMEILHKEKQRQYRKTIERWPENVLKPEAYVMEAGRQALYHEPIDEEGFLFGKELESYCPIPDLLTDKEIEQQFKRLEKGQVIQGHILYRLWLSTLNSWLSDQVKVYVFTPHMDCNSLVDLCKLFLKNKTTAHIETICVPLSNLYGRFAAVKSNAIKQFDEKDQVLIEYTVYGQIVYPVTDFSTSFIAAVKDGTANVLLTNTNFDRESFFTLTSVTVHYKELEERQFAKYFLEPILG
;
A
#
# COMPACT_ATOMS: atom_id res chain seq x y z
N MET A 1 34.76 5.63 -20.46
CA MET A 1 34.86 6.98 -19.87
C MET A 1 33.60 7.16 -19.06
N ASP A 2 33.73 7.29 -17.73
CA ASP A 2 32.62 7.18 -16.78
C ASP A 2 31.67 8.38 -16.86
N THR A 3 30.58 8.24 -17.62
CA THR A 3 29.47 9.19 -17.71
C THR A 3 28.89 9.56 -16.34
N THR A 4 28.94 8.65 -15.38
CA THR A 4 28.52 8.89 -13.99
C THR A 4 29.38 9.96 -13.30
N SER A 5 30.69 9.98 -13.56
CA SER A 5 31.63 10.92 -12.93
C SER A 5 31.45 12.37 -13.45
N GLU A 6 31.06 12.52 -14.71
CA GLU A 6 30.81 13.84 -15.31
C GLU A 6 29.51 14.46 -14.78
N ILE A 7 28.46 13.65 -14.63
CA ILE A 7 27.17 14.08 -14.08
C ILE A 7 27.30 14.46 -12.61
N GLU A 8 28.01 13.65 -11.82
CA GLU A 8 28.30 13.99 -10.42
C GLU A 8 29.02 15.34 -10.31
N ARG A 9 30.05 15.56 -11.14
CA ARG A 9 30.79 16.84 -11.14
C ARG A 9 29.90 18.01 -11.55
N PHE A 10 29.03 17.83 -12.54
CA PHE A 10 28.07 18.85 -12.96
C PHE A 10 27.13 19.24 -11.81
N ILE A 11 26.49 18.25 -11.18
CA ILE A 11 25.54 18.48 -10.09
C ILE A 11 26.22 19.18 -8.91
N ILE A 12 27.40 18.72 -8.50
CA ILE A 12 28.18 19.32 -7.41
C ILE A 12 28.52 20.78 -7.73
N THR A 13 29.03 21.04 -8.95
CA THR A 13 29.42 22.40 -9.38
C THR A 13 28.20 23.32 -9.46
N PHE A 14 27.08 22.82 -9.97
CA PHE A 14 25.83 23.57 -10.09
C PHE A 14 25.33 24.00 -8.71
N VAL A 15 25.19 23.06 -7.77
CA VAL A 15 24.71 23.33 -6.42
C VAL A 15 25.64 24.32 -5.72
N GLN A 16 26.96 24.13 -5.82
CA GLN A 16 27.94 25.04 -5.25
C GLN A 16 27.85 26.45 -5.86
N SER A 17 27.56 26.57 -7.17
CA SER A 17 27.41 27.89 -7.81
C SER A 17 26.14 28.66 -7.37
N LYS A 18 25.10 27.95 -6.91
CA LYS A 18 23.80 28.54 -6.53
C LYS A 18 23.63 28.75 -5.04
N THR A 19 24.29 27.93 -4.23
CA THR A 19 24.12 27.91 -2.77
C THR A 19 25.41 28.19 -2.02
N GLU A 20 26.56 28.23 -2.70
CA GLU A 20 27.92 28.25 -2.14
C GLU A 20 28.27 27.00 -1.31
N GLU A 21 27.36 26.03 -1.22
CA GLU A 21 27.52 24.82 -0.44
C GLU A 21 28.02 23.65 -1.27
N LYS A 22 28.79 22.77 -0.63
CA LYS A 22 29.26 21.53 -1.24
C LYS A 22 28.36 20.38 -0.81
N ILE A 23 28.06 19.51 -1.77
CA ILE A 23 27.34 18.26 -1.56
C ILE A 23 28.20 17.08 -2.00
N TYR A 24 27.89 15.89 -1.48
CA TYR A 24 28.39 14.64 -2.02
C TYR A 24 27.20 13.75 -2.44
N ILE A 25 27.43 12.95 -3.46
CA ILE A 25 26.46 12.00 -4.01
C ILE A 25 26.85 10.61 -3.50
N ASP A 26 25.90 9.94 -2.86
CA ASP A 26 26.05 8.63 -2.26
C ASP A 26 25.23 7.63 -3.06
N LEU A 27 25.94 6.77 -3.81
CA LEU A 27 25.37 5.69 -4.63
C LEU A 27 25.61 4.31 -4.00
N SER A 28 26.06 4.27 -2.74
CA SER A 28 26.46 3.01 -2.08
C SER A 28 25.29 2.08 -1.77
N THR A 29 24.06 2.62 -1.75
CA THR A 29 22.85 1.89 -1.42
C THR A 29 22.08 1.54 -2.69
N GLU A 30 21.81 0.26 -2.90
CA GLU A 30 21.04 -0.19 -4.07
C GLU A 30 19.64 0.44 -4.08
N HIS A 31 19.19 0.90 -5.24
CA HIS A 31 17.91 1.60 -5.45
C HIS A 31 17.71 2.89 -4.65
N VAL A 32 18.77 3.46 -4.07
CA VAL A 32 18.72 4.72 -3.33
C VAL A 32 19.89 5.62 -3.71
N ILE A 33 19.62 6.90 -3.94
CA ILE A 33 20.64 7.93 -4.17
C ILE A 33 20.46 9.01 -3.13
N HIS A 34 21.52 9.34 -2.40
CA HIS A 34 21.49 10.48 -1.48
C HIS A 34 22.39 11.61 -1.95
N LEU A 35 21.85 12.83 -1.93
CA LEU A 35 22.58 14.08 -2.07
C LEU A 35 22.63 14.71 -0.68
N LYS A 36 23.81 14.71 -0.09
CA LYS A 36 24.04 15.13 1.29
C LYS A 36 24.99 16.33 1.31
N PRO A 37 24.71 17.37 2.12
CA PRO A 37 25.68 18.43 2.33
C PRO A 37 26.94 17.88 3.00
N VAL A 38 28.09 18.43 2.63
CA VAL A 38 29.38 18.09 3.24
C VAL A 38 29.48 18.63 4.67
N CYS A 39 28.69 19.65 5.03
CA CYS A 39 28.69 20.19 6.39
C CYS A 39 28.02 19.24 7.39
N ALA A 40 28.72 18.94 8.50
CA ALA A 40 28.26 17.99 9.52
C ALA A 40 26.94 18.36 10.21
N ARG A 41 26.55 19.64 10.19
CA ARG A 41 25.31 20.14 10.83
C ARG A 41 24.09 20.11 9.90
N GLY A 42 24.27 19.75 8.62
CA GLY A 42 23.25 19.90 7.58
C GLY A 42 23.04 21.35 7.16
N SER A 43 22.21 21.57 6.13
CA SER A 43 21.89 22.91 5.63
C SER A 43 20.41 23.10 5.35
N PHE A 44 19.83 24.10 6.02
CA PHE A 44 18.47 24.54 5.76
C PHE A 44 18.34 25.22 4.38
N SER A 45 19.32 26.06 4.02
CA SER A 45 19.36 26.75 2.73
C SER A 45 19.35 25.77 1.57
N LEU A 46 20.09 24.67 1.70
CA LEU A 46 20.11 23.59 0.70
C LEU A 46 18.77 22.86 0.61
N GLY A 47 18.10 22.63 1.75
CA GLY A 47 16.75 22.06 1.79
C GLY A 47 15.74 22.94 1.05
N ILE A 48 15.74 24.25 1.31
CA ILE A 48 14.87 25.21 0.62
C ILE A 48 15.22 25.33 -0.87
N PHE A 49 16.51 25.32 -1.21
CA PHE A 49 16.97 25.27 -2.59
C PHE A 49 16.38 24.09 -3.34
N TRP A 50 16.43 22.88 -2.78
CA TRP A 50 15.83 21.70 -3.42
C TRP A 50 14.32 21.85 -3.61
N VAL A 51 13.60 22.41 -2.65
CA VAL A 51 12.17 22.69 -2.81
C VAL A 51 11.93 23.60 -4.01
N HIS A 52 12.69 24.68 -4.15
CA HIS A 52 12.56 25.60 -5.28
C HIS A 52 12.94 24.97 -6.62
N VAL A 53 13.98 24.13 -6.65
CA VAL A 53 14.37 23.38 -7.86
C VAL A 53 13.22 22.49 -8.33
N PHE A 54 12.66 21.68 -7.43
CA PHE A 54 11.59 20.74 -7.82
C PHE A 54 10.27 21.45 -8.10
N GLN A 55 9.91 22.48 -7.33
CA GLN A 55 8.67 23.24 -7.53
C GLN A 55 8.74 24.28 -8.66
N HIS A 56 9.89 24.38 -9.34
CA HIS A 56 10.06 25.31 -10.44
C HIS A 56 8.99 25.09 -11.52
N PRO A 57 8.41 26.15 -12.12
CA PRO A 57 7.32 26.03 -13.10
C PRO A 57 7.64 25.14 -14.32
N ASN A 58 8.91 25.02 -14.67
CA ASN A 58 9.38 24.19 -15.80
C ASN A 58 9.73 22.75 -15.39
N ASN A 59 9.75 22.46 -14.09
CA ASN A 59 10.03 21.13 -13.53
C ASN A 59 8.72 20.49 -13.06
N TYR A 60 8.43 20.54 -11.75
CA TYR A 60 7.25 19.92 -11.15
C TYR A 60 6.44 20.97 -10.40
N PRO A 61 5.66 21.81 -11.11
CA PRO A 61 4.88 22.83 -10.44
C PRO A 61 3.86 22.22 -9.47
N ILE A 62 3.64 22.93 -8.35
CA ILE A 62 2.79 22.50 -7.23
C ILE A 62 1.35 22.17 -7.68
N TYR A 63 0.84 22.88 -8.70
CA TYR A 63 -0.51 22.66 -9.23
C TYR A 63 -0.65 21.41 -10.10
N SER A 64 0.46 20.81 -10.56
CA SER A 64 0.46 19.62 -11.43
C SER A 64 0.95 18.35 -10.71
N HIS A 65 1.63 18.48 -9.57
CA HIS A 65 2.23 17.35 -8.86
C HIS A 65 1.93 17.39 -7.37
N THR A 66 1.57 16.25 -6.79
CA THR A 66 1.19 16.16 -5.38
C THR A 66 2.43 16.14 -4.48
N TYR A 67 2.64 17.22 -3.73
CA TYR A 67 3.66 17.29 -2.68
C TYR A 67 3.05 16.90 -1.32
N LYS A 68 3.70 15.98 -0.60
CA LYS A 68 3.32 15.64 0.78
C LYS A 68 4.26 16.31 1.77
N LYS A 69 3.72 17.12 2.68
CA LYS A 69 4.45 17.65 3.84
C LYS A 69 4.37 16.63 4.97
N LEU A 70 5.50 16.09 5.37
CA LEU A 70 5.61 15.15 6.49
C LEU A 70 6.19 15.88 7.70
N TYR A 71 5.40 15.91 8.78
CA TYR A 71 5.85 16.37 10.10
C TYR A 71 6.23 15.14 10.93
N GLN A 72 7.53 14.93 11.18
CA GLN A 72 7.97 13.87 12.10
C GLN A 72 8.04 14.40 13.53
N ALA A 73 7.62 13.58 14.50
CA ALA A 73 7.88 13.78 15.92
C ALA A 73 9.39 13.96 16.13
N GLY A 74 9.81 15.15 16.60
CA GLY A 74 11.22 15.57 16.67
C GLY A 74 11.61 16.77 15.79
N GLY A 75 10.64 17.42 15.13
CA GLY A 75 10.85 18.70 14.44
C GLY A 75 11.65 18.60 13.13
N ARG A 76 11.56 17.46 12.44
CA ARG A 76 12.12 17.27 11.10
C ARG A 76 11.02 17.56 10.08
N PHE A 77 11.23 18.59 9.28
CA PHE A 77 10.34 18.97 8.18
C PHE A 77 10.82 18.26 6.92
N GLU A 78 9.99 17.38 6.37
CA GLU A 78 10.33 16.63 5.15
C GLU A 78 9.26 16.86 4.08
N LEU A 79 9.70 17.12 2.85
CA LEU A 79 8.83 17.27 1.68
C LEU A 79 9.05 16.06 0.77
N GLN A 80 7.98 15.35 0.42
CA GLN A 80 8.05 14.21 -0.49
C GLN A 80 7.26 14.44 -1.77
N LEU A 81 7.83 13.95 -2.87
CA LEU A 81 7.30 13.99 -4.22
C LEU A 81 7.52 12.63 -4.87
N ARG A 82 6.52 12.10 -5.58
CA ARG A 82 6.64 10.82 -6.30
C ARG A 82 6.42 11.06 -7.79
N ILE A 83 7.43 10.73 -8.60
CA ILE A 83 7.42 10.92 -10.05
C ILE A 83 7.90 9.62 -10.70
N GLU A 84 7.08 9.06 -11.59
CA GLU A 84 7.51 7.98 -12.51
C GLU A 84 8.20 6.77 -11.83
N GLY A 85 7.71 6.38 -10.65
CA GLY A 85 8.24 5.24 -9.89
C GLY A 85 9.45 5.58 -9.00
N VAL A 86 9.93 6.82 -9.02
CA VAL A 86 10.97 7.34 -8.11
C VAL A 86 10.33 8.22 -7.03
N SER A 87 10.64 7.93 -5.77
CA SER A 87 10.27 8.74 -4.62
C SER A 87 11.41 9.70 -4.30
N ILE A 88 11.11 10.99 -4.28
CA ILE A 88 12.04 12.09 -4.02
C ILE A 88 11.67 12.70 -2.68
N SER A 89 12.61 12.74 -1.75
CA SER A 89 12.41 13.24 -0.39
C SER A 89 13.43 14.32 -0.05
N ILE A 90 12.95 15.46 0.44
CA ILE A 90 13.76 16.63 0.80
C ILE A 90 13.60 16.87 2.30
N ASN A 91 14.69 16.71 3.06
CA ASN A 91 14.72 17.08 4.47
C ASN A 91 15.13 18.54 4.61
N LEU A 92 14.21 19.41 5.02
CA LEU A 92 14.47 20.85 5.12
C LEU A 92 15.44 21.19 6.24
N LYS A 93 15.52 20.39 7.30
CA LYS A 93 16.42 20.66 8.43
C LYS A 93 17.88 20.33 8.08
N THR A 94 18.09 19.22 7.37
CA THR A 94 19.43 18.71 7.08
C THR A 94 19.91 19.05 5.67
N GLY A 95 19.03 19.46 4.76
CA GLY A 95 19.36 19.70 3.35
C GLY A 95 19.53 18.43 2.54
N TRP A 96 19.12 17.28 3.08
CA TRP A 96 19.28 15.99 2.41
C TRP A 96 18.22 15.83 1.34
N LEU A 97 18.66 15.42 0.16
CA LEU A 97 17.80 15.03 -0.95
C LEU A 97 18.01 13.54 -1.19
N THR A 98 16.93 12.77 -1.15
CA THR A 98 16.97 11.31 -1.32
C THR A 98 16.06 10.89 -2.45
N PHE A 99 16.60 10.11 -3.37
CA PHE A 99 15.85 9.44 -4.42
C PHE A 99 15.78 7.96 -4.11
N GLN A 100 14.61 7.35 -4.26
CA GLN A 100 14.41 5.93 -4.01
C GLN A 100 13.53 5.32 -5.11
N GLY A 101 13.98 4.23 -5.73
CA GLY A 101 13.21 3.53 -6.76
C GLY A 101 14.03 2.53 -7.56
N THR A 102 13.36 1.60 -8.23
CA THR A 102 13.99 0.48 -8.95
C THR A 102 14.95 0.94 -10.05
N PHE A 103 14.60 2.01 -10.77
CA PHE A 103 15.42 2.61 -11.85
C PHE A 103 16.02 3.96 -11.44
N VAL A 104 16.26 4.17 -10.14
CA VAL A 104 16.64 5.48 -9.61
C VAL A 104 17.94 6.01 -10.23
N ILE A 105 18.89 5.13 -10.56
CA ILE A 105 20.18 5.52 -11.17
C ILE A 105 19.96 6.02 -12.59
N ASP A 106 19.25 5.27 -13.43
CA ASP A 106 18.93 5.68 -14.80
C ASP A 106 18.10 6.95 -14.85
N TRP A 107 17.11 7.06 -13.95
CA TRP A 107 16.31 8.25 -13.81
C TRP A 107 17.19 9.44 -13.41
N PHE A 108 18.01 9.29 -12.39
CA PHE A 108 18.86 10.35 -11.85
C PHE A 108 19.85 10.87 -12.89
N VAL A 109 20.55 9.96 -13.57
CA VAL A 109 21.51 10.26 -14.65
C VAL A 109 20.85 11.04 -15.79
N ARG A 110 19.62 10.68 -16.19
CA ARG A 110 18.93 11.29 -17.34
C ARG A 110 18.19 12.59 -17.02
N HIS A 111 17.68 12.74 -15.80
CA HIS A 111 16.74 13.80 -15.45
C HIS A 111 17.33 14.87 -14.55
N MET A 112 18.21 14.48 -13.62
CA MET A 112 18.75 15.44 -12.67
C MET A 112 19.48 16.60 -13.36
N PRO A 113 20.29 16.39 -14.42
CA PRO A 113 20.88 17.50 -15.16
C PRO A 113 19.84 18.45 -15.78
N LYS A 114 18.82 17.89 -16.44
CA LYS A 114 17.74 18.65 -17.09
C LYS A 114 16.92 19.48 -16.09
N ILE A 115 16.63 18.91 -14.92
CA ILE A 115 15.91 19.61 -13.84
C ILE A 115 16.70 20.83 -13.36
N LEU A 116 18.02 20.70 -13.23
CA LEU A 116 18.90 21.80 -12.81
C LEU A 116 19.03 22.87 -13.91
N GLU A 117 19.15 22.47 -15.18
CA GLU A 117 19.19 23.38 -16.33
C GLU A 117 17.88 24.17 -16.50
N ALA A 118 16.74 23.51 -16.35
CA ALA A 118 15.41 24.11 -16.39
C ALA A 118 15.19 25.10 -15.23
N TYR A 119 15.74 24.82 -14.05
CA TYR A 119 15.75 25.76 -12.91
C TYR A 119 16.63 26.99 -13.18
N ASN A 120 17.72 26.84 -13.94
CA ASN A 120 18.62 27.94 -14.30
C ASN A 120 18.09 28.84 -15.43
N GLY A 121 16.88 28.57 -15.94
CA GLY A 121 16.29 29.30 -17.07
C GLY A 121 16.97 29.01 -18.42
N GLN A 122 17.79 27.95 -18.51
CA GLN A 122 18.48 27.56 -19.73
C GLN A 122 17.63 26.64 -20.64
N HIS A 123 16.46 26.22 -20.17
CA HIS A 123 15.43 25.50 -20.95
C HIS A 123 14.08 26.19 -20.78
N SER A 124 13.50 26.66 -21.89
CA SER A 124 12.17 27.32 -21.94
C SER A 124 11.03 26.36 -22.23
N GLU A 125 11.34 25.14 -22.63
CA GLU A 125 10.34 24.09 -22.81
C GLU A 125 10.06 23.47 -21.44
N LYS A 126 8.77 23.42 -21.06
CA LYS A 126 8.34 22.58 -19.94
C LYS A 126 8.90 21.18 -20.21
N ILE A 127 9.32 20.45 -19.17
CA ILE A 127 9.59 19.02 -19.30
C ILE A 127 8.24 18.35 -19.60
N THR A 128 7.81 18.41 -20.87
CA THR A 128 6.44 18.03 -21.29
C THR A 128 6.34 16.65 -21.86
N ASP A 129 7.43 16.04 -22.31
CA ASP A 129 7.48 14.60 -22.58
C ASP A 129 8.95 14.17 -22.65
N ILE A 130 9.29 13.18 -21.83
CA ILE A 130 10.67 12.82 -21.48
C ILE A 130 11.37 11.97 -22.56
N PHE A 131 10.62 11.45 -23.52
CA PHE A 131 11.11 10.58 -24.59
C PHE A 131 10.56 11.08 -25.93
N THR A 132 11.42 11.14 -26.96
CA THR A 132 10.97 11.42 -28.33
C THR A 132 9.94 10.38 -28.77
N LYS A 133 9.09 10.68 -29.76
CA LYS A 133 8.10 9.71 -30.27
C LYS A 133 8.74 8.37 -30.67
N GLU A 134 9.96 8.43 -31.21
CA GLU A 134 10.77 7.26 -31.57
C GLU A 134 11.32 6.54 -30.33
N GLU A 135 11.77 7.26 -29.29
CA GLU A 135 12.19 6.64 -28.01
C GLU A 135 11.01 6.11 -27.21
N MET A 136 9.84 6.76 -27.26
CA MET A 136 8.57 6.26 -26.76
C MET A 136 8.14 5.03 -27.54
N GLU A 137 8.40 4.95 -28.85
CA GLU A 137 8.17 3.76 -29.66
C GLU A 137 9.18 2.65 -29.38
N ILE A 138 10.44 2.96 -29.08
CA ILE A 138 11.45 2.00 -28.64
C ILE A 138 11.11 1.51 -27.23
N LEU A 139 10.75 2.40 -26.30
CA LEU A 139 10.23 2.06 -24.98
C LEU A 139 8.92 1.32 -25.09
N HIS A 140 8.03 1.66 -26.02
CA HIS A 140 6.81 0.90 -26.28
C HIS A 140 7.12 -0.43 -26.93
N LYS A 141 8.13 -0.56 -27.79
CA LYS A 141 8.56 -1.83 -28.40
C LYS A 141 9.28 -2.71 -27.41
N GLU A 142 10.11 -2.17 -26.52
CA GLU A 142 10.82 -2.89 -25.45
C GLU A 142 9.84 -3.24 -24.33
N LYS A 143 8.96 -2.31 -23.94
CA LYS A 143 7.79 -2.56 -23.08
C LYS A 143 6.86 -3.56 -23.75
N GLN A 144 6.60 -3.53 -25.05
CA GLN A 144 5.78 -4.54 -25.76
C GLN A 144 6.54 -5.86 -25.97
N ARG A 145 7.87 -5.87 -25.96
CA ARG A 145 8.69 -7.08 -26.04
C ARG A 145 8.77 -7.75 -24.68
N GLN A 146 8.91 -6.98 -23.60
CA GLN A 146 8.71 -7.42 -22.23
C GLN A 146 7.25 -7.81 -22.01
N TYR A 147 6.29 -6.99 -22.43
CA TYR A 147 4.85 -7.28 -22.36
C TYR A 147 4.52 -8.52 -23.19
N ARG A 148 5.07 -8.76 -24.38
CA ARG A 148 4.89 -10.03 -25.13
C ARG A 148 5.50 -11.21 -24.40
N LYS A 149 6.66 -11.04 -23.76
CA LYS A 149 7.23 -12.06 -22.86
C LYS A 149 6.37 -12.29 -21.61
N THR A 150 5.63 -11.29 -21.13
CA THR A 150 4.85 -11.32 -19.88
C THR A 150 3.34 -11.62 -20.11
N ILE A 151 2.80 -11.36 -21.31
CA ILE A 151 1.41 -11.57 -21.78
C ILE A 151 1.16 -12.97 -22.32
N GLU A 152 2.18 -13.78 -22.61
CA GLU A 152 1.97 -15.24 -22.70
C GLU A 152 1.37 -15.82 -21.39
N ARG A 153 1.22 -15.03 -20.32
CA ARG A 153 0.41 -15.39 -19.14
C ARG A 153 -0.58 -14.32 -18.60
N TRP A 154 -1.14 -13.48 -19.47
CA TRP A 154 -2.49 -12.84 -19.36
C TRP A 154 -2.82 -11.85 -18.18
N PRO A 155 -3.93 -11.04 -18.21
CA PRO A 155 -3.90 -9.57 -18.05
C PRO A 155 -4.98 -8.91 -17.13
N GLU A 156 -4.76 -7.60 -16.84
CA GLU A 156 -5.65 -6.39 -16.83
C GLU A 156 -7.06 -6.42 -16.16
N ASN A 157 -7.50 -5.53 -15.22
CA ASN A 157 -7.44 -4.05 -15.07
C ASN A 157 -7.76 -3.63 -13.59
N VAL A 158 -7.52 -2.39 -13.10
CA VAL A 158 -8.54 -1.36 -12.69
C VAL A 158 -7.87 -0.13 -12.00
N LEU A 159 -8.51 1.05 -12.06
CA LEU A 159 -8.17 2.35 -11.43
C LEU A 159 -9.37 2.97 -10.64
N LYS A 160 -9.17 3.32 -9.35
CA LYS A 160 -9.29 4.64 -8.61
C LYS A 160 -10.61 5.46 -8.32
N PRO A 161 -10.61 6.35 -7.25
CA PRO A 161 -11.67 6.59 -6.21
C PRO A 161 -12.04 8.09 -5.89
N GLU A 162 -12.90 8.39 -4.87
CA GLU A 162 -12.90 9.62 -3.99
C GLU A 162 -14.01 9.65 -2.86
N ALA A 163 -13.85 10.51 -1.82
CA ALA A 163 -14.14 10.33 -0.35
C ALA A 163 -15.16 11.31 0.36
N TYR A 164 -15.41 11.17 1.70
CA TYR A 164 -15.40 12.18 2.83
C TYR A 164 -16.24 11.87 4.13
N VAL A 165 -15.87 12.52 5.27
CA VAL A 165 -15.89 12.24 6.76
C VAL A 165 -17.16 12.61 7.60
N MET A 166 -17.42 11.95 8.77
CA MET A 166 -17.51 12.55 10.17
C MET A 166 -18.12 11.69 11.33
N GLU A 167 -17.35 11.63 12.44
CA GLU A 167 -17.50 11.36 13.91
C GLU A 167 -18.71 10.69 14.65
N ALA A 168 -18.35 9.59 15.36
CA ALA A 168 -18.39 9.30 16.82
C ALA A 168 -19.69 9.07 17.65
N GLY A 169 -19.69 7.99 18.46
CA GLY A 169 -20.53 7.87 19.68
C GLY A 169 -20.58 6.48 20.33
N ARG A 170 -20.05 6.34 21.56
CA ARG A 170 -19.93 5.09 22.38
C ARG A 170 -21.23 4.68 23.08
N GLN A 171 -21.44 3.36 23.27
CA GLN A 171 -22.07 2.80 24.48
C GLN A 171 -21.75 1.30 24.69
N ALA A 172 -21.69 0.90 25.96
CA ALA A 172 -21.13 -0.36 26.47
C ALA A 172 -22.09 -1.56 26.38
N LEU A 173 -21.51 -2.76 26.17
CA LEU A 173 -22.18 -4.05 25.97
C LEU A 173 -22.16 -4.91 27.24
N TYR A 174 -23.26 -5.63 27.46
CA TYR A 174 -23.41 -6.73 28.44
C TYR A 174 -23.18 -8.07 27.75
N HIS A 175 -22.52 -9.01 28.45
CA HIS A 175 -22.24 -10.38 27.98
C HIS A 175 -23.19 -11.40 28.61
N GLU A 176 -23.59 -12.41 27.83
CA GLU A 176 -24.17 -13.67 28.31
C GLU A 176 -23.26 -14.85 27.93
N PRO A 177 -23.24 -15.94 28.74
CA PRO A 177 -22.26 -17.02 28.62
C PRO A 177 -22.65 -18.08 27.56
N ILE A 178 -21.63 -18.72 26.99
CA ILE A 178 -21.70 -19.64 25.84
C ILE A 178 -21.68 -21.11 26.31
N ASP A 179 -22.45 -21.94 25.61
CA ASP A 179 -22.57 -23.40 25.78
C ASP A 179 -21.51 -24.16 24.96
N GLU A 180 -20.87 -25.17 25.57
CA GLU A 180 -19.59 -25.75 25.15
C GLU A 180 -19.69 -26.92 24.15
N GLU A 181 -20.90 -27.45 23.87
CA GLU A 181 -21.04 -28.72 23.13
C GLU A 181 -20.97 -28.63 21.59
N GLY A 182 -20.75 -27.43 21.01
CA GLY A 182 -20.80 -27.20 19.55
C GLY A 182 -19.47 -27.18 18.79
N PHE A 183 -18.31 -27.21 19.45
CA PHE A 183 -17.02 -26.95 18.79
C PHE A 183 -16.31 -28.21 18.29
N LEU A 184 -16.07 -28.26 16.99
CA LEU A 184 -15.23 -29.27 16.33
C LEU A 184 -13.82 -29.25 16.93
N PHE A 185 -13.48 -30.27 17.72
CA PHE A 185 -12.13 -30.51 18.22
C PHE A 185 -11.21 -30.89 17.05
N GLY A 186 -10.36 -29.95 16.62
CA GLY A 186 -9.21 -30.19 15.74
C GLY A 186 -7.93 -30.41 16.55
N LYS A 187 -7.16 -31.43 16.18
CA LYS A 187 -5.90 -31.87 16.81
C LYS A 187 -4.83 -30.77 16.86
N GLU A 188 -3.93 -30.93 17.84
CA GLU A 188 -2.76 -30.08 18.10
C GLU A 188 -2.01 -29.67 16.83
N LEU A 189 -1.74 -28.36 16.72
CA LEU A 189 -1.00 -27.74 15.62
C LEU A 189 0.49 -28.06 15.70
N GLU A 190 0.91 -29.12 15.04
CA GLU A 190 2.27 -29.17 14.51
C GLU A 190 2.44 -28.12 13.41
N SER A 191 3.61 -27.50 13.39
CA SER A 191 4.01 -26.50 12.42
C SER A 191 3.84 -27.01 10.99
N TYR A 192 3.45 -26.11 10.08
CA TYR A 192 3.10 -26.31 8.66
C TYR A 192 1.63 -26.67 8.40
N CYS A 193 0.89 -25.74 7.80
CA CYS A 193 -0.30 -26.09 7.03
C CYS A 193 -0.51 -25.11 5.86
N PRO A 194 -0.81 -25.63 4.65
CA PRO A 194 -1.24 -24.83 3.49
C PRO A 194 -2.58 -24.15 3.82
N ILE A 195 -3.05 -23.27 2.91
CA ILE A 195 -4.40 -22.67 2.98
C ILE A 195 -5.39 -23.76 3.42
N PRO A 196 -6.12 -23.60 4.55
CA PRO A 196 -7.02 -24.63 5.04
C PRO A 196 -8.03 -25.01 3.95
N ASP A 197 -8.48 -26.27 3.93
CA ASP A 197 -9.51 -26.73 2.99
C ASP A 197 -10.70 -25.76 3.04
N LEU A 198 -10.87 -24.97 1.97
CA LEU A 198 -11.89 -23.92 1.95
C LEU A 198 -13.27 -24.56 2.00
N LEU A 199 -14.18 -23.92 2.75
CA LEU A 199 -15.59 -24.29 2.79
C LEU A 199 -16.21 -24.08 1.40
N THR A 200 -17.14 -24.96 1.06
CA THR A 200 -18.01 -24.79 -0.12
C THR A 200 -19.01 -23.65 0.13
N ASP A 201 -19.55 -23.04 -0.93
CA ASP A 201 -20.52 -21.94 -0.80
C ASP A 201 -21.74 -22.34 0.06
N LYS A 202 -22.20 -23.59 -0.08
CA LYS A 202 -23.29 -24.15 0.74
C LYS A 202 -22.93 -24.21 2.23
N GLU A 203 -21.69 -24.55 2.57
CA GLU A 203 -21.23 -24.55 3.97
C GLU A 203 -21.08 -23.12 4.50
N ILE A 204 -20.60 -22.18 3.67
CA ILE A 204 -20.51 -20.76 4.02
C ILE A 204 -21.90 -20.20 4.34
N GLU A 205 -22.90 -20.44 3.49
CA GLU A 205 -24.30 -20.02 3.74
C GLU A 205 -24.87 -20.60 5.03
N GLN A 206 -24.56 -21.86 5.35
CA GLN A 206 -24.97 -22.48 6.62
C GLN A 206 -24.32 -21.80 7.82
N GLN A 207 -23.04 -21.42 7.72
CA GLN A 207 -22.37 -20.66 8.77
C GLN A 207 -22.98 -19.26 8.91
N PHE A 208 -23.23 -18.55 7.80
CA PHE A 208 -23.84 -17.21 7.82
C PHE A 208 -25.19 -17.20 8.55
N LYS A 209 -26.07 -18.16 8.25
CA LYS A 209 -27.36 -18.31 8.94
C LYS A 209 -27.22 -18.51 10.46
N ARG A 210 -26.17 -19.20 10.91
CA ARG A 210 -25.89 -19.39 12.34
C ARG A 210 -25.36 -18.11 12.98
N LEU A 211 -24.58 -17.32 12.23
CA LEU A 211 -23.90 -16.12 12.68
C LEU A 211 -24.78 -14.85 12.66
N GLU A 212 -25.99 -14.89 12.09
CA GLU A 212 -26.93 -13.75 12.07
C GLU A 212 -27.20 -13.17 13.47
N LYS A 213 -27.32 -14.06 14.48
CA LYS A 213 -27.55 -13.65 15.87
C LYS A 213 -26.26 -13.35 16.65
N GLY A 214 -25.11 -13.52 16.01
CA GLY A 214 -23.82 -13.55 16.69
C GLY A 214 -23.55 -14.89 17.34
N GLN A 215 -22.35 -15.41 17.15
CA GLN A 215 -21.87 -16.57 17.91
C GLN A 215 -20.43 -16.36 18.35
N VAL A 216 -20.08 -17.06 19.43
CA VAL A 216 -18.68 -17.21 19.80
C VAL A 216 -18.16 -18.47 19.14
N ILE A 217 -17.11 -18.30 18.35
CA ILE A 217 -16.44 -19.39 17.68
C ILE A 217 -14.96 -19.49 18.03
N GLN A 218 -14.32 -20.62 17.74
CA GLN A 218 -12.88 -20.77 17.90
C GLN A 218 -12.15 -20.00 16.78
N GLY A 219 -11.00 -19.39 17.10
CA GLY A 219 -10.26 -18.55 16.15
C GLY A 219 -9.88 -19.29 14.86
N HIS A 220 -9.46 -20.55 14.92
CA HIS A 220 -9.09 -21.31 13.72
C HIS A 220 -10.29 -21.60 12.80
N ILE A 221 -11.49 -21.75 13.39
CA ILE A 221 -12.74 -21.89 12.62
C ILE A 221 -13.09 -20.58 11.95
N LEU A 222 -12.94 -19.45 12.64
CA LEU A 222 -13.08 -18.12 12.05
C LEU A 222 -12.10 -17.92 10.89
N TYR A 223 -10.83 -18.30 11.05
CA TYR A 223 -9.83 -18.14 9.99
C TYR A 223 -10.23 -18.89 8.72
N ARG A 224 -10.66 -20.15 8.87
CA ARG A 224 -11.15 -20.96 7.77
C ARG A 224 -12.39 -20.32 7.12
N LEU A 225 -13.34 -19.84 7.92
CA LEU A 225 -14.53 -19.16 7.41
C LEU A 225 -14.18 -17.87 6.65
N TRP A 226 -13.26 -17.06 7.17
CA TRP A 226 -12.77 -15.83 6.54
C TRP A 226 -12.14 -16.10 5.18
N LEU A 227 -11.17 -17.02 5.11
CA LEU A 227 -10.51 -17.35 3.86
C LEU A 227 -11.50 -17.95 2.84
N SER A 228 -12.45 -18.76 3.29
CA SER A 228 -13.47 -19.35 2.42
C SER A 228 -14.43 -18.30 1.88
N THR A 229 -14.86 -17.38 2.75
CA THR A 229 -15.74 -16.25 2.40
C THR A 229 -15.05 -15.30 1.42
N LEU A 230 -13.81 -14.89 1.71
CA LEU A 230 -13.03 -14.06 0.81
C LEU A 230 -12.81 -14.74 -0.54
N ASN A 231 -12.50 -16.03 -0.55
CA ASN A 231 -12.36 -16.78 -1.80
C ASN A 231 -13.65 -16.79 -2.62
N SER A 232 -14.80 -17.03 -1.98
CA SER A 232 -16.12 -17.02 -2.63
C SER A 232 -16.44 -15.63 -3.21
N TRP A 233 -16.32 -14.58 -2.41
CA TRP A 233 -16.59 -13.21 -2.86
C TRP A 233 -15.64 -12.73 -3.96
N LEU A 234 -14.33 -13.00 -3.84
CA LEU A 234 -13.36 -12.64 -4.90
C LEU A 234 -13.62 -13.39 -6.21
N SER A 235 -14.37 -14.50 -6.19
CA SER A 235 -14.73 -15.23 -7.41
C SER A 235 -15.93 -14.62 -8.16
N ASP A 236 -16.75 -13.78 -7.51
CA ASP A 236 -18.09 -13.35 -7.97
C ASP A 236 -18.17 -11.88 -8.45
N GLN A 237 -17.04 -11.26 -8.80
CA GLN A 237 -16.97 -9.86 -9.30
C GLN A 237 -17.66 -8.82 -8.39
N VAL A 238 -17.64 -9.04 -7.07
CA VAL A 238 -18.20 -8.12 -6.06
C VAL A 238 -17.11 -7.24 -5.47
N LYS A 239 -17.50 -6.10 -4.89
CA LYS A 239 -16.56 -5.22 -4.18
C LYS A 239 -16.24 -5.80 -2.81
N VAL A 240 -15.00 -6.22 -2.60
CA VAL A 240 -14.52 -6.80 -1.34
C VAL A 240 -13.78 -5.78 -0.50
N TYR A 241 -14.13 -5.73 0.79
CA TYR A 241 -13.55 -4.86 1.79
C TYR A 241 -12.93 -5.71 2.90
N VAL A 242 -11.71 -5.38 3.32
CA VAL A 242 -11.02 -6.03 4.44
C VAL A 242 -10.59 -4.96 5.42
N PHE A 243 -11.12 -5.01 6.63
CA PHE A 243 -10.84 -4.05 7.68
C PHE A 243 -10.32 -4.77 8.90
N THR A 244 -9.13 -4.39 9.36
CA THR A 244 -8.53 -5.03 10.53
C THR A 244 -7.52 -4.09 11.21
N PRO A 245 -7.54 -3.98 12.56
CA PRO A 245 -6.54 -3.22 13.30
C PRO A 245 -5.12 -3.78 13.13
N HIS A 246 -5.00 -5.11 13.03
CA HIS A 246 -3.71 -5.77 12.86
C HIS A 246 -3.77 -6.78 11.71
N MET A 247 -2.68 -6.85 10.96
CA MET A 247 -2.48 -7.83 9.91
C MET A 247 -1.02 -8.17 9.85
N ASP A 248 -0.72 -9.46 9.92
CA ASP A 248 0.64 -9.97 9.83
C ASP A 248 1.05 -10.31 8.39
N CYS A 249 2.29 -10.75 8.22
CA CYS A 249 2.84 -11.14 6.92
C CYS A 249 2.08 -12.33 6.31
N ASN A 250 1.71 -13.32 7.12
CA ASN A 250 1.10 -14.56 6.65
C ASN A 250 -0.33 -14.34 6.17
N SER A 251 -1.13 -13.58 6.92
CA SER A 251 -2.50 -13.24 6.56
C SER A 251 -2.54 -12.33 5.32
N LEU A 252 -1.60 -11.40 5.17
CA LEU A 252 -1.47 -10.63 3.93
C LEU A 252 -1.09 -11.52 2.75
N VAL A 253 -0.19 -12.48 2.94
CA VAL A 253 0.17 -13.48 1.92
C VAL A 253 -1.03 -14.33 1.53
N ASP A 254 -1.81 -14.81 2.50
CA ASP A 254 -2.98 -15.64 2.21
C ASP A 254 -4.06 -14.85 1.45
N LEU A 255 -4.30 -13.59 1.81
CA LEU A 255 -5.15 -12.69 1.04
C LEU A 255 -4.65 -12.50 -0.41
N CYS A 256 -3.35 -12.26 -0.59
CA CYS A 256 -2.75 -12.13 -1.92
C CYS A 256 -2.88 -13.42 -2.74
N LYS A 257 -2.72 -14.60 -2.13
CA LYS A 257 -2.95 -15.90 -2.79
C LYS A 257 -4.40 -16.07 -3.24
N LEU A 258 -5.37 -15.68 -2.40
CA LEU A 258 -6.79 -15.71 -2.76
C LEU A 258 -7.11 -14.76 -3.92
N PHE A 259 -6.51 -13.56 -3.91
CA PHE A 259 -6.61 -12.63 -5.02
C PHE A 259 -6.05 -13.24 -6.32
N LEU A 260 -4.82 -13.77 -6.29
CA LEU A 260 -4.17 -14.35 -7.47
C LEU A 260 -4.94 -15.55 -8.03
N LYS A 261 -5.53 -16.37 -7.16
CA LYS A 261 -6.39 -17.50 -7.54
C LYS A 261 -7.62 -17.04 -8.33
N ASN A 262 -8.16 -15.86 -8.02
CA ASN A 262 -9.36 -15.30 -8.65
C ASN A 262 -9.04 -14.05 -9.51
N LYS A 263 -7.82 -13.89 -10.00
CA LYS A 263 -7.29 -12.63 -10.59
C LYS A 263 -8.13 -11.98 -11.70
N THR A 264 -8.99 -12.73 -12.39
CA THR A 264 -9.86 -12.23 -13.47
C THR A 264 -11.19 -11.66 -12.97
N THR A 265 -11.60 -12.03 -11.77
CA THR A 265 -12.88 -11.64 -11.16
C THR A 265 -12.71 -10.90 -9.83
N ALA A 266 -11.55 -11.03 -9.20
CA ALA A 266 -11.23 -10.45 -7.90
C ALA A 266 -11.22 -8.92 -7.95
N HIS A 267 -12.09 -8.29 -7.16
CA HIS A 267 -12.13 -6.85 -6.98
C HIS A 267 -12.07 -6.49 -5.49
N ILE A 268 -10.87 -6.23 -5.01
CA ILE A 268 -10.65 -5.69 -3.67
C ILE A 268 -10.81 -4.18 -3.77
N GLU A 269 -11.85 -3.64 -3.15
CA GLU A 269 -12.10 -2.20 -3.13
C GLU A 269 -11.21 -1.52 -2.08
N THR A 270 -11.05 -2.14 -0.90
CA THR A 270 -10.30 -1.52 0.19
C THR A 270 -9.74 -2.55 1.16
N ILE A 271 -8.47 -2.34 1.54
CA ILE A 271 -7.85 -2.99 2.69
C ILE A 271 -7.50 -1.89 3.70
N CYS A 272 -8.23 -1.81 4.80
CA CYS A 272 -7.97 -0.84 5.85
C CYS A 272 -7.17 -1.48 6.99
N VAL A 273 -5.92 -1.02 7.15
CA VAL A 273 -5.03 -1.44 8.23
C VAL A 273 -4.25 -0.22 8.73
N PRO A 274 -4.12 0.02 10.04
CA PRO A 274 -3.26 1.07 10.61
C PRO A 274 -1.82 1.05 10.07
N LEU A 275 -1.23 2.24 9.91
CA LEU A 275 0.15 2.39 9.43
C LEU A 275 1.16 1.70 10.35
N SER A 276 0.87 1.70 11.65
CA SER A 276 1.58 0.91 12.66
C SER A 276 0.58 -0.02 13.32
N ASN A 277 0.93 -1.30 13.40
CA ASN A 277 0.13 -2.32 14.05
C ASN A 277 1.02 -3.12 15.03
N LEU A 278 0.47 -4.18 15.63
CA LEU A 278 1.20 -5.01 16.61
C LEU A 278 2.52 -5.61 16.05
N TYR A 279 2.61 -5.78 14.72
CA TYR A 279 3.79 -6.30 14.02
C TYR A 279 4.75 -5.20 13.54
N GLY A 280 4.56 -3.97 14.01
CA GLY A 280 5.36 -2.80 13.65
C GLY A 280 4.74 -1.98 12.51
N ARG A 281 5.58 -1.35 11.68
CA ARG A 281 5.07 -0.59 10.54
C ARG A 281 4.51 -1.54 9.50
N PHE A 282 3.28 -1.31 9.05
CA PHE A 282 2.64 -2.16 8.04
C PHE A 282 3.40 -2.15 6.70
N ALA A 283 4.21 -1.12 6.43
CA ALA A 283 5.16 -1.12 5.31
C ALA A 283 6.17 -2.29 5.35
N ALA A 284 6.64 -2.69 6.55
CA ALA A 284 7.52 -3.85 6.70
C ALA A 284 6.76 -5.16 6.46
N VAL A 285 5.50 -5.25 6.93
CA VAL A 285 4.61 -6.38 6.65
C VAL A 285 4.43 -6.56 5.14
N LYS A 286 4.14 -5.48 4.40
CA LYS A 286 4.06 -5.49 2.93
C LYS A 286 5.37 -5.96 2.28
N SER A 287 6.50 -5.38 2.69
CA SER A 287 7.81 -5.73 2.12
C SER A 287 8.20 -7.20 2.37
N ASN A 288 7.79 -7.77 3.50
CA ASN A 288 8.07 -9.17 3.80
C ASN A 288 7.08 -10.12 3.09
N ALA A 289 5.82 -9.73 2.98
CA ALA A 289 4.78 -10.49 2.29
C ALA A 289 5.06 -10.59 0.80
N ILE A 290 5.40 -9.47 0.14
CA ILE A 290 5.61 -9.43 -1.31
C ILE A 290 6.76 -10.33 -1.77
N LYS A 291 7.79 -10.50 -0.93
CA LYS A 291 8.94 -11.39 -1.20
C LYS A 291 8.59 -12.88 -1.26
N GLN A 292 7.39 -13.27 -0.81
CA GLN A 292 6.92 -14.66 -0.89
C GLN A 292 6.30 -15.01 -2.25
N PHE A 293 6.21 -14.06 -3.17
CA PHE A 293 5.63 -14.23 -4.50
C PHE A 293 6.72 -14.09 -5.57
N ASP A 294 6.51 -14.71 -6.73
CA ASP A 294 7.38 -14.52 -7.88
C ASP A 294 7.24 -13.11 -8.45
N GLU A 295 8.29 -12.57 -9.08
CA GLU A 295 8.35 -11.19 -9.60
C GLU A 295 7.12 -10.78 -10.42
N LYS A 296 6.60 -11.71 -11.23
CA LYS A 296 5.40 -11.47 -12.05
C LYS A 296 4.15 -11.20 -11.20
N ASP A 297 3.98 -11.95 -10.12
CA ASP A 297 2.84 -11.83 -9.23
C ASP A 297 3.03 -10.66 -8.27
N GLN A 298 4.27 -10.32 -7.91
CA GLN A 298 4.59 -9.14 -7.10
C GLN A 298 4.07 -7.85 -7.75
N VAL A 299 4.38 -7.64 -9.03
CA VAL A 299 3.92 -6.43 -9.76
C VAL A 299 2.40 -6.32 -9.75
N LEU A 300 1.71 -7.44 -9.95
CA LEU A 300 0.25 -7.47 -9.93
C LEU A 300 -0.30 -7.16 -8.55
N ILE A 301 0.20 -7.82 -7.49
CA ILE A 301 -0.19 -7.60 -6.09
C ILE A 301 0.04 -6.14 -5.69
N GLU A 302 1.19 -5.56 -6.04
CA GLU A 302 1.50 -4.17 -5.68
C GLU A 302 0.51 -3.19 -6.31
N TYR A 303 0.11 -3.44 -7.56
CA TYR A 303 -0.82 -2.59 -8.29
C TYR A 303 -2.27 -2.77 -7.82
N THR A 304 -2.75 -4.00 -7.69
CA THR A 304 -4.18 -4.30 -7.46
C THR A 304 -4.55 -4.49 -6.00
N VAL A 305 -3.66 -5.03 -5.17
CA VAL A 305 -3.95 -5.29 -3.74
C VAL A 305 -3.35 -4.18 -2.89
N TYR A 306 -2.06 -3.89 -3.03
CA TYR A 306 -1.41 -2.88 -2.19
C TYR A 306 -1.84 -1.45 -2.55
N GLY A 307 -2.24 -1.23 -3.80
CA GLY A 307 -2.87 0.03 -4.24
C GLY A 307 -4.17 0.35 -3.52
N GLN A 308 -4.84 -0.66 -2.94
CA GLN A 308 -6.13 -0.55 -2.23
C GLN A 308 -5.94 -0.49 -0.71
N ILE A 309 -4.69 -0.54 -0.23
CA ILE A 309 -4.38 -0.39 1.18
C ILE A 309 -4.54 1.08 1.56
N VAL A 310 -5.48 1.33 2.46
CA VAL A 310 -5.72 2.64 3.07
C VAL A 310 -5.39 2.59 4.55
N TYR A 311 -4.88 3.71 5.04
CA TYR A 311 -4.62 3.89 6.46
C TYR A 311 -5.83 4.62 7.04
N PRO A 312 -6.43 4.11 8.13
CA PRO A 312 -7.59 4.74 8.73
C PRO A 312 -7.23 6.14 9.27
N VAL A 313 -8.24 7.02 9.33
CA VAL A 313 -8.10 8.34 9.94
C VAL A 313 -8.22 8.23 11.47
N THR A 314 -8.96 7.23 11.94
CA THR A 314 -9.32 6.98 13.34
C THR A 314 -8.87 5.58 13.77
N ASP A 315 -8.50 5.43 15.04
CA ASP A 315 -8.22 4.11 15.59
C ASP A 315 -9.53 3.31 15.68
N PHE A 316 -9.48 2.05 15.26
CA PHE A 316 -10.59 1.11 15.34
C PHE A 316 -10.10 -0.22 15.90
N SER A 317 -10.98 -0.94 16.60
CA SER A 317 -10.66 -2.19 17.30
C SER A 317 -11.39 -3.40 16.76
N THR A 318 -12.26 -3.21 15.77
CA THR A 318 -13.12 -4.26 15.24
C THR A 318 -12.66 -4.63 13.84
N SER A 319 -12.64 -5.92 13.52
CA SER A 319 -12.30 -6.37 12.18
C SER A 319 -13.54 -6.85 11.46
N PHE A 320 -13.59 -6.63 10.16
CA PHE A 320 -14.60 -7.23 9.32
C PHE A 320 -14.09 -7.46 7.91
N ILE A 321 -14.73 -8.42 7.26
CA ILE A 321 -14.70 -8.53 5.81
C ILE A 321 -16.11 -8.26 5.31
N ALA A 322 -16.21 -7.61 4.15
CA ALA A 322 -17.50 -7.38 3.52
C ALA A 322 -17.43 -7.56 2.01
N ALA A 323 -18.56 -7.93 1.42
CA ALA A 323 -18.79 -7.89 -0.01
C ALA A 323 -20.04 -7.07 -0.32
N VAL A 324 -19.91 -6.15 -1.28
CA VAL A 324 -21.03 -5.35 -1.78
C VAL A 324 -21.35 -5.77 -3.21
N LYS A 325 -22.61 -6.17 -3.40
CA LYS A 325 -23.16 -6.59 -4.69
C LYS A 325 -24.60 -6.06 -4.81
N ASP A 326 -24.92 -5.44 -5.94
CA ASP A 326 -26.28 -5.00 -6.29
C ASP A 326 -27.00 -4.17 -5.21
N GLY A 327 -26.26 -3.29 -4.51
CA GLY A 327 -26.80 -2.43 -3.46
C GLY A 327 -26.96 -3.10 -2.09
N THR A 328 -26.53 -4.36 -1.95
CA THR A 328 -26.53 -5.12 -0.70
C THR A 328 -25.10 -5.40 -0.25
N ALA A 329 -24.84 -5.20 1.04
CA ALA A 329 -23.58 -5.49 1.70
C ALA A 329 -23.74 -6.69 2.64
N ASN A 330 -22.92 -7.71 2.40
CA ASN A 330 -22.76 -8.87 3.27
C ASN A 330 -21.52 -8.65 4.14
N VAL A 331 -21.68 -8.57 5.45
CA VAL A 331 -20.62 -8.19 6.38
C VAL A 331 -20.42 -9.29 7.41
N LEU A 332 -19.19 -9.79 7.50
CA LEU A 332 -18.75 -10.71 8.54
C LEU A 332 -17.85 -9.97 9.53
N LEU A 333 -18.42 -9.63 10.68
CA LEU A 333 -17.83 -8.81 11.73
C LEU A 333 -17.26 -9.67 12.85
N THR A 334 -16.10 -9.29 13.39
CA THR A 334 -15.46 -9.99 14.51
C THR A 334 -14.64 -9.04 15.39
N ASN A 335 -14.42 -9.43 16.64
CA ASN A 335 -13.49 -8.77 17.57
C ASN A 335 -12.04 -9.27 17.43
N THR A 336 -11.75 -10.08 16.42
CA THR A 336 -10.44 -10.70 16.16
C THR A 336 -9.73 -10.03 15.00
N ASN A 337 -8.43 -9.83 15.12
CA ASN A 337 -7.61 -9.24 14.06
C ASN A 337 -7.29 -10.25 12.96
N PHE A 338 -6.99 -9.76 11.74
CA PHE A 338 -6.55 -10.58 10.62
C PHE A 338 -5.07 -10.95 10.71
N ASP A 339 -4.69 -11.62 11.78
CA ASP A 339 -3.34 -12.14 11.96
C ASP A 339 -3.35 -13.54 12.53
N ARG A 340 -2.27 -14.28 12.24
CA ARG A 340 -2.16 -15.69 12.59
C ARG A 340 -2.28 -15.89 14.10
N GLU A 341 -1.60 -15.06 14.88
CA GLU A 341 -1.61 -15.17 16.33
C GLU A 341 -3.04 -15.12 16.89
N SER A 342 -3.84 -14.15 16.46
CA SER A 342 -5.22 -13.98 16.89
C SER A 342 -6.10 -15.19 16.54
N PHE A 343 -5.92 -15.83 15.39
CA PHE A 343 -6.73 -17.02 15.06
C PHE A 343 -6.29 -18.30 15.76
N PHE A 344 -5.00 -18.46 16.05
CA PHE A 344 -4.48 -19.72 16.62
C PHE A 344 -4.36 -19.69 18.14
N THR A 345 -4.26 -18.52 18.76
CA THR A 345 -4.15 -18.38 20.22
C THR A 345 -5.48 -18.08 20.90
N LEU A 346 -6.43 -17.44 20.20
CA LEU A 346 -7.73 -17.15 20.80
C LEU A 346 -8.63 -18.38 20.81
N THR A 347 -8.94 -18.84 22.03
CA THR A 347 -9.86 -19.94 22.28
C THR A 347 -11.30 -19.60 21.92
N SER A 348 -11.67 -18.31 21.94
CA SER A 348 -13.03 -17.83 21.68
C SER A 348 -13.02 -16.43 21.05
N VAL A 349 -13.81 -16.25 19.99
CA VAL A 349 -13.93 -15.02 19.21
C VAL A 349 -15.39 -14.76 18.87
N THR A 350 -15.85 -13.53 19.01
CA THR A 350 -17.26 -13.19 18.74
C THR A 350 -17.41 -12.78 17.28
N VAL A 351 -18.30 -13.46 16.56
CA VAL A 351 -18.48 -13.30 15.11
C VAL A 351 -19.94 -13.09 14.80
N HIS A 352 -20.23 -12.09 13.97
CA HIS A 352 -21.57 -11.75 13.51
C HIS A 352 -21.59 -11.66 12.00
N TYR A 353 -22.60 -12.25 11.38
CA TYR A 353 -22.91 -12.03 9.98
C TYR A 353 -24.11 -11.09 9.86
N LYS A 354 -24.03 -10.11 8.96
CA LYS A 354 -25.14 -9.20 8.67
C LYS A 354 -25.25 -8.95 7.19
N GLU A 355 -26.47 -8.97 6.70
CA GLU A 355 -26.85 -8.41 5.42
C GLU A 355 -27.51 -7.06 5.66
N LEU A 356 -27.08 -6.03 4.92
CA LEU A 356 -27.62 -4.68 5.04
C LEU A 356 -27.52 -3.94 3.71
N GLU A 357 -28.26 -2.84 3.56
CA GLU A 357 -28.14 -2.00 2.37
C GLU A 357 -26.75 -1.36 2.28
N GLU A 358 -26.22 -1.19 1.07
CA GLU A 358 -24.89 -0.59 0.82
C GLU A 358 -24.75 0.79 1.48
N ARG A 359 -25.83 1.59 1.50
CA ARG A 359 -25.85 2.89 2.18
C ARG A 359 -25.67 2.77 3.69
N GLN A 360 -26.27 1.75 4.29
CA GLN A 360 -26.09 1.47 5.72
C GLN A 360 -24.68 0.95 5.98
N PHE A 361 -24.09 0.19 5.06
CA PHE A 361 -22.74 -0.32 5.19
C PHE A 361 -21.71 0.81 5.15
N ALA A 362 -21.83 1.69 4.16
CA ALA A 362 -21.01 2.89 4.08
C ALA A 362 -21.10 3.70 5.38
N LYS A 363 -22.33 4.01 5.82
CA LYS A 363 -22.59 4.83 7.01
C LYS A 363 -22.09 4.20 8.32
N TYR A 364 -22.29 2.90 8.52
CA TYR A 364 -22.05 2.26 9.81
C TYR A 364 -20.69 1.55 9.92
N PHE A 365 -20.04 1.24 8.80
CA PHE A 365 -18.77 0.50 8.80
C PHE A 365 -17.62 1.27 8.13
N LEU A 366 -17.86 1.93 7.00
CA LEU A 366 -16.78 2.61 6.25
C LEU A 366 -16.50 4.02 6.79
N GLU A 367 -17.52 4.86 6.87
CA GLU A 367 -17.41 6.26 7.33
C GLU A 367 -16.76 6.40 8.72
N PRO A 368 -17.03 5.56 9.73
CA PRO A 368 -16.38 5.70 11.03
C PRO A 368 -14.86 5.47 11.03
N ILE A 369 -14.33 4.79 10.01
CA ILE A 369 -12.93 4.36 9.92
C ILE A 369 -12.15 5.13 8.85
N LEU A 370 -12.78 5.34 7.70
CA LEU A 370 -12.20 6.01 6.53
C LEU A 370 -12.65 7.45 6.37
N GLY A 371 -13.81 7.77 6.94
CA GLY A 371 -14.40 9.09 6.91
C GLY A 371 -13.46 10.04 7.59
#